data_AF-A0A1I4ZV07-F1
#
_entry.id   AF-A0A1I4ZV07-F1
#
_cell.length_a   1.000
_cell.length_b   1.000
_cell.length_c   1.000
_cell.angle_alpha   90.00
_cell.angle_beta   90.00
_cell.angle_gamma   90.00
#
_symmetry.space_group_name_H-M   'P 1'
#
loop_
_entity.id
_entity.type
_entity.pdbx_description
1 polymer ?
#
loop_
_entity_poly.entity_id
_entity_poly.type
_entity_poly.pdbx_seq_one_letter_code
_entity_poly.pdbx_strand_id
1 'polypeptide(L)'
;MATLTKAINKDLFDSILPTFGNPRVHVPVWDEGQKMFLCEEYESANGHRYYKGVRFCDRIVVVEKVGLYHSWTYIDGIEIYAFNGKRLELVQKKDYEKEFRNEEFIRKESEIMVRNYIEGVLKAQKSSMPQAELEEKSKAIIDGCYKSFLDSDFNTRLTQILPQIEQK
;
A
#
# COMPACT_ATOMS: atom_id res chain seq x y z
N MET A 1 -2.32 41.42 14.85
CA MET A 1 -1.76 40.46 13.88
C MET A 1 -1.36 39.17 14.61
N ALA A 2 -2.33 38.28 14.88
CA ALA A 2 -2.10 37.02 15.61
C ALA A 2 -3.05 35.88 15.15
N THR A 3 -3.48 35.92 13.88
CA THR A 3 -4.62 35.13 13.38
C THR A 3 -4.28 34.10 12.30
N LEU A 4 -3.08 34.12 11.71
CA LEU A 4 -2.69 33.18 10.65
C LEU A 4 -1.82 32.02 11.19
N THR A 5 -0.83 32.32 12.03
CA THR A 5 0.08 31.33 12.62
C THR A 5 -0.61 30.36 13.58
N LYS A 6 -1.72 30.80 14.20
CA LYS A 6 -2.49 29.99 15.15
C LYS A 6 -3.40 28.97 14.45
N ALA A 7 -3.86 29.28 13.23
CA ALA A 7 -4.68 28.37 12.43
C ALA A 7 -3.82 27.25 11.82
N ILE A 8 -2.65 27.59 11.27
CA ILE A 8 -1.70 26.63 10.67
C ILE A 8 -1.23 25.60 11.71
N ASN A 9 -0.91 26.04 12.94
CA ASN A 9 -0.47 25.11 13.98
C ASN A 9 -1.61 24.24 14.52
N LYS A 10 -2.84 24.74 14.56
CA LYS A 10 -3.96 23.95 15.10
C LYS A 10 -4.30 22.78 14.18
N ASP A 11 -4.36 23.03 12.87
CA ASP A 11 -4.62 21.97 11.88
C ASP A 11 -3.46 20.97 11.78
N LEU A 12 -2.20 21.43 11.94
CA LEU A 12 -1.03 20.55 11.91
C LEU A 12 -0.98 19.62 13.13
N PHE A 13 -1.24 20.13 14.33
CA PHE A 13 -1.24 19.29 15.53
C PHE A 13 -2.50 18.45 15.67
N ASP A 14 -3.67 18.94 15.24
CA ASP A 14 -4.92 18.14 15.25
C ASP A 14 -4.89 17.02 14.18
N SER A 15 -4.14 17.19 13.08
CA SER A 15 -3.92 16.12 12.07
C SER A 15 -2.91 15.06 12.51
N ILE A 16 -1.91 15.42 13.34
CA ILE A 16 -0.90 14.48 13.85
C ILE A 16 -1.33 13.83 15.18
N LEU A 17 -2.00 14.59 16.05
CA LEU A 17 -2.43 14.20 17.39
C LEU A 17 -3.93 14.46 17.54
N PRO A 18 -4.78 13.51 17.15
CA PRO A 18 -6.22 13.67 17.32
C PRO A 18 -6.55 13.77 18.80
N THR A 19 -7.46 14.69 19.10
CA THR A 19 -8.07 14.86 20.42
C THR A 19 -8.60 13.54 20.95
N PHE A 20 -8.17 13.20 22.17
CA PHE A 20 -8.62 12.02 22.90
C PHE A 20 -10.16 11.99 22.98
N GLY A 21 -10.76 10.87 22.58
CA GLY A 21 -12.22 10.68 22.58
C GLY A 21 -12.91 10.99 21.24
N ASN A 22 -12.21 11.57 20.26
CA ASN A 22 -12.73 11.68 18.89
C ASN A 22 -12.26 10.47 18.05
N PRO A 23 -13.16 9.83 17.26
CA PRO A 23 -12.76 8.79 16.33
C PRO A 23 -11.77 9.40 15.33
N ARG A 24 -10.56 8.82 15.25
CA ARG A 24 -9.58 9.25 14.27
C ARG A 24 -10.10 8.88 12.88
N VAL A 25 -10.40 9.86 12.03
CA VAL A 25 -10.74 9.59 10.64
C VAL A 25 -9.44 9.30 9.88
N HIS A 26 -9.40 8.23 9.08
CA HIS A 26 -8.29 7.87 8.19
C HIS A 26 -6.98 7.37 8.81
N VAL A 27 -6.95 6.95 10.09
CA VAL A 27 -5.71 6.34 10.62
C VAL A 27 -5.54 4.91 10.10
N PRO A 28 -4.38 4.60 9.47
CA PRO A 28 -4.07 3.24 9.06
C PRO A 28 -4.09 2.28 10.26
N VAL A 29 -4.85 1.19 10.17
CA VAL A 29 -4.90 0.14 11.19
C VAL A 29 -4.10 -1.05 10.71
N TRP A 30 -3.14 -1.51 11.52
CA TRP A 30 -2.39 -2.73 11.19
C TRP A 30 -3.25 -3.98 11.39
N ASP A 31 -3.36 -4.81 10.36
CA ASP A 31 -3.96 -6.15 10.40
C ASP A 31 -2.85 -7.21 10.33
N GLU A 32 -2.61 -7.89 11.45
CA GLU A 32 -1.58 -8.92 11.57
C GLU A 32 -1.90 -10.20 10.78
N GLY A 33 -3.18 -10.51 10.57
CA GLY A 33 -3.59 -11.67 9.78
C GLY A 33 -3.30 -11.45 8.29
N GLN A 34 -3.47 -10.22 7.82
CA GLN A 34 -3.29 -9.85 6.42
C GLN A 34 -1.91 -9.23 6.11
N LYS A 35 -1.08 -9.03 7.14
CA LYS A 35 0.25 -8.41 7.09
C LYS A 35 0.23 -7.08 6.33
N MET A 36 -0.75 -6.23 6.61
CA MET A 36 -0.94 -4.97 5.91
C MET A 36 -1.67 -3.94 6.77
N PHE A 37 -1.54 -2.68 6.39
CA PHE A 37 -2.31 -1.59 6.95
C PHE A 37 -3.64 -1.41 6.19
N LEU A 38 -4.74 -1.39 6.92
CA LEU A 38 -6.06 -1.05 6.42
C LEU A 38 -6.24 0.46 6.49
N CYS A 39 -6.52 1.08 5.35
CA CYS A 39 -6.63 2.52 5.17
C CYS A 39 -7.94 2.85 4.45
N GLU A 40 -8.39 4.10 4.58
CA GLU A 40 -9.52 4.65 3.81
C GLU A 40 -10.79 3.78 3.82
N GLU A 41 -11.18 3.31 5.01
CA GLU A 41 -12.40 2.54 5.16
C GLU A 41 -13.64 3.41 4.91
N TYR A 42 -14.52 2.98 4.01
CA TYR A 42 -15.82 3.65 3.80
C TYR A 42 -16.92 2.66 3.44
N GLU A 43 -18.16 3.02 3.75
CA GLU A 43 -19.36 2.28 3.37
C GLU A 43 -20.13 3.05 2.30
N SER A 44 -20.43 2.40 1.19
CA SER A 44 -21.26 2.98 0.12
C SER A 44 -22.72 3.09 0.56
N ALA A 45 -23.50 3.94 -0.13
CA ALA A 45 -24.94 4.07 0.11
C ALA A 45 -25.72 2.75 -0.05
N ASN A 46 -25.14 1.78 -0.76
CA ASN A 46 -25.72 0.44 -0.97
C ASN A 46 -25.28 -0.58 0.11
N GLY A 47 -24.56 -0.14 1.16
CA GLY A 47 -24.10 -0.99 2.27
C GLY A 47 -22.86 -1.84 1.97
N HIS A 48 -22.19 -1.63 0.83
CA HIS A 48 -20.90 -2.28 0.55
C HIS A 48 -19.77 -1.51 1.23
N ARG A 49 -18.87 -2.24 1.89
CA ARG A 49 -17.70 -1.66 2.57
C ARG A 49 -16.49 -1.79 1.68
N TYR A 50 -15.63 -0.79 1.73
CA TYR A 50 -14.39 -0.72 0.97
C TYR A 50 -13.27 -0.31 1.88
N TYR A 51 -12.07 -0.81 1.61
CA TYR A 51 -10.84 -0.37 2.25
C TYR A 51 -9.66 -0.51 1.30
N LYS A 52 -8.59 0.21 1.61
CA LYS A 52 -7.29 0.04 0.97
C LYS A 52 -6.38 -0.76 1.87
N GLY A 53 -5.90 -1.91 1.40
CA GLY A 53 -4.87 -2.68 2.07
C GLY A 53 -3.50 -2.24 1.58
N VAL A 54 -2.63 -1.75 2.46
CA VAL A 54 -1.29 -1.28 2.10
C VAL A 54 -0.23 -2.13 2.78
N ARG A 55 0.63 -2.76 1.98
CA ARG A 55 1.81 -3.48 2.45
C ARG A 55 3.05 -3.02 1.72
N PHE A 56 4.23 -3.18 2.31
CA PHE A 56 5.44 -2.62 1.73
C PHE A 56 6.69 -3.32 2.24
N CYS A 57 7.76 -3.16 1.47
CA CYS A 57 9.12 -3.52 1.85
C CYS A 57 10.05 -2.31 1.70
N ASP A 58 11.36 -2.54 1.68
CA ASP A 58 12.37 -1.50 1.51
C ASP A 58 12.32 -0.81 0.13
N ARG A 59 11.76 -1.49 -0.88
CA ARG A 59 11.80 -1.07 -2.29
C ARG A 59 10.47 -0.65 -2.88
N ILE A 60 9.39 -1.31 -2.49
CA ILE A 60 8.07 -1.13 -3.09
C ILE A 60 6.95 -1.07 -2.04
N VAL A 61 5.82 -0.52 -2.46
CA VAL A 61 4.54 -0.54 -1.75
C VAL A 61 3.52 -1.20 -2.66
N VAL A 62 2.74 -2.13 -2.11
CA VAL A 62 1.61 -2.78 -2.77
C VAL A 62 0.33 -2.28 -2.11
N VAL A 63 -0.58 -1.77 -2.92
CA VAL A 63 -1.89 -1.28 -2.48
C VAL A 63 -2.98 -2.15 -3.12
N GLU A 64 -3.79 -2.76 -2.29
CA GLU A 64 -5.00 -3.50 -2.66
C GLU A 64 -6.22 -2.61 -2.49
N LYS A 65 -7.09 -2.56 -3.49
CA LYS A 65 -8.43 -1.99 -3.36
C LYS A 65 -9.41 -3.12 -3.11
N VAL A 66 -9.92 -3.20 -1.88
CA VAL A 66 -10.74 -4.33 -1.44
C VAL A 66 -12.17 -3.88 -1.23
N GLY A 67 -13.09 -4.65 -1.79
CA GLY A 67 -14.52 -4.51 -1.56
C GLY A 67 -15.07 -5.70 -0.76
N LEU A 68 -15.97 -5.39 0.17
CA LEU A 68 -16.71 -6.35 0.98
C LEU A 68 -18.19 -6.26 0.63
N TYR A 69 -18.74 -7.36 0.12
CA TYR A 69 -20.15 -7.43 -0.28
C TYR A 69 -20.83 -8.58 0.46
N HIS A 70 -21.65 -8.24 1.45
CA HIS A 70 -22.21 -9.22 2.39
C HIS A 70 -21.12 -10.12 2.99
N SER A 71 -21.02 -11.39 2.57
CA SER A 71 -20.12 -12.41 3.12
C SER A 71 -18.88 -12.70 2.27
N TRP A 72 -18.72 -12.10 1.09
CA TRP A 72 -17.52 -12.29 0.25
C TRP A 72 -16.63 -11.05 0.20
N THR A 73 -15.34 -11.28 -0.02
CA THR A 73 -14.33 -10.24 -0.21
C THR A 73 -13.80 -10.34 -1.63
N TYR A 74 -13.76 -9.23 -2.34
CA TYR A 74 -13.26 -9.16 -3.71
C TYR A 74 -12.22 -8.05 -3.85
N ILE A 75 -11.40 -8.15 -4.89
CA ILE A 75 -10.40 -7.15 -5.25
C ILE A 75 -10.86 -6.37 -6.48
N ASP A 76 -10.82 -5.05 -6.38
CA ASP A 76 -11.10 -4.10 -7.46
C ASP A 76 -9.82 -3.65 -8.17
N GLY A 77 -8.67 -3.78 -7.52
CA GLY A 77 -7.41 -3.36 -8.13
C GLY A 77 -6.20 -3.61 -7.26
N ILE A 78 -5.06 -3.78 -7.92
CA ILE A 78 -3.73 -3.82 -7.31
C ILE A 78 -2.91 -2.69 -7.93
N GLU A 79 -2.25 -1.92 -7.08
CA GLU A 79 -1.31 -0.86 -7.44
C GLU A 79 0.04 -1.16 -6.81
N ILE A 80 1.11 -1.01 -7.60
CA ILE A 80 2.48 -1.13 -7.13
C ILE A 80 3.16 0.21 -7.29
N TYR A 81 3.75 0.67 -6.20
CA TYR A 81 4.55 1.88 -6.14
C TYR A 81 6.00 1.53 -5.82
N ALA A 82 6.94 2.27 -6.42
CA ALA A 82 8.35 2.17 -6.09
C ALA A 82 8.90 3.54 -5.69
N PHE A 83 9.93 3.54 -4.84
CA PHE A 83 10.65 4.78 -4.51
C PHE A 83 11.62 5.15 -5.63
N ASN A 84 11.47 6.35 -6.19
CA ASN A 84 12.42 6.91 -7.17
C ASN A 84 13.60 7.65 -6.52
N GLY A 85 13.80 7.48 -5.21
CA GLY A 85 14.81 8.17 -4.40
C GLY A 85 14.33 9.47 -3.75
N LYS A 86 13.15 10.01 -4.13
CA LYS A 86 12.55 11.18 -3.46
C LYS A 86 11.08 10.98 -3.07
N ARG A 87 10.31 10.27 -3.90
CA ARG A 87 8.87 10.05 -3.69
C ARG A 87 8.45 8.65 -4.15
N LEU A 88 7.30 8.19 -3.65
CA LEU A 88 6.62 7.04 -4.22
C LEU A 88 6.06 7.41 -5.60
N GLU A 89 6.33 6.57 -6.59
CA GLU A 89 5.77 6.68 -7.94
C GLU A 89 5.04 5.39 -8.29
N LEU A 90 3.88 5.53 -8.92
CA LEU A 90 3.10 4.40 -9.41
C LEU A 90 3.85 3.76 -10.57
N VAL A 91 4.26 2.50 -10.40
CA VAL A 91 5.02 1.75 -11.42
C VAL A 91 4.14 0.78 -12.19
N GLN A 92 3.11 0.23 -11.54
CA GLN A 92 2.17 -0.67 -12.20
C GLN A 92 0.79 -0.60 -11.55
N LYS A 93 -0.26 -0.71 -12.36
CA LYS A 93 -1.65 -0.74 -11.90
C LYS A 93 -2.45 -1.75 -12.70
N LYS A 94 -3.26 -2.55 -12.01
CA LYS A 94 -4.22 -3.47 -12.63
C LYS A 94 -5.54 -3.35 -11.91
N ASP A 95 -6.58 -2.97 -12.63
CA ASP A 95 -7.96 -2.94 -12.14
C ASP A 95 -8.65 -4.27 -12.49
N TYR A 96 -9.57 -4.70 -11.64
CA TYR A 96 -10.38 -5.91 -11.78
C TYR A 96 -11.85 -5.52 -11.66
N GLU A 97 -12.75 -6.30 -12.24
CA GLU A 97 -14.18 -5.99 -12.15
C GLU A 97 -14.73 -6.32 -10.76
N LYS A 98 -14.55 -7.57 -10.27
CA LYS A 98 -14.77 -8.08 -8.88
C LYS A 98 -14.16 -9.48 -8.71
N GLU A 99 -12.83 -9.60 -8.76
CA GLU A 99 -12.16 -10.90 -8.62
C GLU A 99 -12.16 -11.37 -7.16
N PHE A 100 -12.23 -12.68 -6.91
CA PHE A 100 -12.22 -13.19 -5.54
C PHE A 100 -10.88 -12.88 -4.87
N ARG A 101 -10.93 -12.26 -3.69
CA ARG A 101 -9.71 -11.91 -2.97
C ARG A 101 -9.09 -13.15 -2.32
N ASN A 102 -7.98 -13.62 -2.88
CA ASN A 102 -7.14 -14.66 -2.32
C ASN A 102 -5.69 -14.16 -2.19
N GLU A 103 -5.06 -14.41 -1.05
CA GLU A 103 -3.66 -14.03 -0.82
C GLU A 103 -2.71 -14.60 -1.88
N GLU A 104 -2.85 -15.88 -2.24
CA GLU A 104 -2.01 -16.53 -3.24
C GLU A 104 -2.17 -15.86 -4.62
N PHE A 105 -3.41 -15.50 -4.97
CA PHE A 105 -3.70 -14.77 -6.20
C PHE A 105 -3.02 -13.40 -6.19
N ILE A 106 -3.18 -12.63 -5.10
CA ILE A 106 -2.61 -11.29 -4.99
C ILE A 106 -1.08 -11.34 -5.02
N ARG A 107 -0.47 -12.29 -4.31
CA ARG A 107 0.98 -12.52 -4.32
C ARG A 107 1.47 -12.75 -5.74
N LYS A 108 0.87 -13.71 -6.44
CA LYS A 108 1.25 -14.08 -7.80
C LYS A 108 1.07 -12.93 -8.79
N GLU A 109 -0.04 -12.21 -8.73
CA GLU A 109 -0.29 -11.05 -9.58
C GLU A 109 0.70 -9.93 -9.31
N SER A 110 0.99 -9.66 -8.03
CA SER A 110 1.98 -8.64 -7.63
C SER A 110 3.39 -9.00 -8.09
N GLU A 111 3.79 -10.29 -8.00
CA GLU A 111 5.06 -10.79 -8.52
C GLU A 111 5.18 -10.56 -10.03
N ILE A 112 4.12 -10.88 -10.79
CA ILE A 112 4.07 -10.65 -12.24
C ILE A 112 4.20 -9.16 -12.55
N MET A 113 3.51 -8.30 -11.80
CA MET A 113 3.56 -6.85 -11.98
C MET A 113 4.97 -6.29 -11.71
N VAL A 114 5.64 -6.72 -10.63
CA VAL A 114 7.03 -6.34 -10.33
C VAL A 114 7.98 -6.84 -11.40
N ARG A 115 7.83 -8.10 -11.84
CA ARG A 115 8.63 -8.68 -12.92
C ARG A 115 8.52 -7.84 -14.18
N ASN A 116 7.30 -7.55 -14.63
CA ASN A 116 7.05 -6.77 -15.83
C ASN A 116 7.67 -5.36 -15.74
N TYR A 117 7.63 -4.75 -14.55
CA TYR A 117 8.28 -3.47 -14.32
C TYR A 117 9.81 -3.58 -14.46
N ILE A 118 10.44 -4.56 -13.81
CA ILE A 118 11.89 -4.78 -13.92
C ILE A 118 12.30 -5.07 -15.36
N GLU A 119 11.55 -5.91 -16.09
CA GLU A 119 11.80 -6.16 -17.52
C GLU A 119 11.74 -4.87 -18.35
N GLY A 120 10.75 -4.01 -18.08
CA GLY A 120 10.62 -2.71 -18.73
C GLY A 120 11.84 -1.83 -18.49
N VAL A 121 12.34 -1.78 -17.25
CA VAL A 121 13.55 -1.04 -16.87
C VAL A 121 14.80 -1.62 -17.54
N LEU A 122 14.98 -2.95 -17.51
CA LEU A 122 16.13 -3.62 -18.13
C LEU A 122 16.19 -3.35 -19.64
N LYS A 123 15.04 -3.43 -20.33
CA LYS A 123 14.91 -3.09 -21.75
C LYS A 123 15.30 -1.64 -22.03
N ALA A 124 14.85 -0.69 -21.21
CA ALA A 124 15.20 0.72 -21.35
C ALA A 124 16.72 0.96 -21.16
N GLN A 125 17.35 0.20 -20.26
CA GLN A 125 18.79 0.26 -19.98
C GLN A 125 19.65 -0.56 -20.96
N LYS A 126 19.05 -1.24 -21.94
CA LYS A 126 19.73 -2.18 -22.85
C LYS A 126 20.52 -3.27 -22.11
N SER A 127 19.99 -3.70 -20.98
CA SER A 127 20.56 -4.77 -20.16
C SER A 127 19.63 -5.99 -20.21
N SER A 128 20.16 -7.16 -19.85
CA SER A 128 19.38 -8.39 -19.74
C SER A 128 19.73 -9.11 -18.44
N MET A 129 18.74 -9.83 -17.92
CA MET A 129 18.87 -10.69 -16.74
C MET A 129 18.24 -12.04 -17.09
N PRO A 130 18.80 -13.18 -16.64
CA PRO A 130 18.17 -14.47 -16.79
C PRO A 130 16.78 -14.49 -16.16
N GLN A 131 15.80 -15.12 -16.83
CA GLN A 131 14.41 -15.15 -16.36
C GLN A 131 14.28 -15.79 -14.96
N ALA A 132 15.05 -16.84 -14.69
CA ALA A 132 15.04 -17.50 -13.37
C ALA A 132 15.51 -16.56 -12.25
N GLU A 133 16.56 -15.76 -12.49
CA GLU A 133 17.04 -14.78 -11.51
C GLU A 133 16.01 -13.68 -11.31
N LEU A 134 15.39 -13.21 -12.40
CA LEU A 134 14.36 -12.19 -12.35
C LEU A 134 13.12 -12.66 -11.54
N GLU A 135 12.69 -13.90 -11.71
CA GLU A 135 11.59 -14.50 -10.96
C GLU A 135 11.94 -14.62 -9.48
N GLU A 136 13.15 -15.10 -9.15
CA GLU A 136 13.62 -15.20 -7.77
C GLU A 136 13.69 -13.83 -7.09
N LYS A 137 14.24 -12.81 -7.78
CA LYS A 137 14.31 -11.44 -7.26
C LYS A 137 12.93 -10.81 -7.07
N SER A 138 12.03 -10.99 -8.03
CA SER A 138 10.67 -10.44 -7.95
C SER A 138 9.89 -11.07 -6.79
N LYS A 139 9.99 -12.40 -6.63
CA LYS A 139 9.41 -13.13 -5.51
C LYS A 139 9.97 -12.65 -4.16
N ALA A 140 11.30 -12.53 -4.03
CA ALA A 140 11.92 -12.07 -2.79
C ALA A 140 11.46 -10.65 -2.39
N ILE A 141 11.24 -9.75 -3.35
CA ILE A 141 10.72 -8.40 -3.11
C ILE A 141 9.28 -8.45 -2.57
N ILE A 142 8.43 -9.28 -3.19
CA ILE A 142 7.03 -9.44 -2.78
C ILE A 142 6.95 -10.12 -1.41
N ASP A 143 7.70 -11.19 -1.17
CA ASP A 143 7.75 -11.87 0.13
C ASP A 143 8.19 -10.89 1.24
N GLY A 144 9.10 -9.97 0.93
CA GLY A 144 9.50 -8.90 1.84
C GLY A 144 8.35 -7.96 2.27
N CYS A 145 7.28 -7.85 1.47
CA CYS A 145 6.10 -7.04 1.80
C CYS A 145 5.14 -7.74 2.77
N TYR A 146 5.27 -9.05 2.98
CA TYR A 146 4.42 -9.84 3.89
C TYR A 146 5.06 -10.08 5.27
N LYS A 147 6.12 -9.32 5.60
CA LYS A 147 6.73 -9.35 6.94
C LYS A 147 5.77 -8.78 7.98
N SER A 148 5.85 -9.30 9.20
CA SER A 148 5.03 -8.79 10.29
C SER A 148 5.57 -7.44 10.78
N PHE A 149 4.68 -6.47 10.97
CA PHE A 149 5.00 -5.22 11.64
C PHE A 149 5.52 -5.42 13.08
N LEU A 150 5.21 -6.56 13.69
CA LEU A 150 5.67 -6.92 15.03
C LEU A 150 7.10 -7.48 15.05
N ASP A 151 7.69 -7.77 13.88
CA ASP A 151 9.07 -8.26 13.80
C ASP A 151 10.06 -7.15 14.16
N SER A 152 11.12 -7.50 14.90
CA SER A 152 12.19 -6.56 15.27
C SER A 152 12.88 -5.92 14.07
N ASP A 153 12.86 -6.63 12.94
CA ASP A 153 13.52 -6.26 11.69
C ASP A 153 12.52 -5.60 10.72
N PHE A 154 11.35 -5.18 11.19
CA PHE A 154 10.41 -4.45 10.35
C PHE A 154 11.03 -3.12 9.90
N ASN A 155 10.91 -2.84 8.60
CA ASN A 155 11.52 -1.66 8.01
C ASN A 155 11.00 -0.37 8.68
N THR A 156 11.86 0.30 9.43
CA THR A 156 11.60 1.58 10.15
C THR A 156 11.26 2.75 9.23
N ARG A 157 11.26 2.55 7.91
CA ARG A 157 10.83 3.54 6.90
C ARG A 157 9.33 3.85 6.92
N LEU A 158 8.54 3.25 7.80
CA LEU A 158 7.13 3.61 8.06
C LEU A 158 6.89 5.11 8.14
N THR A 159 7.76 5.81 8.86
CA THR A 159 7.63 7.25 9.09
C THR A 159 7.72 8.07 7.80
N GLN A 160 8.28 7.50 6.73
CA GLN A 160 8.35 8.14 5.40
C GLN A 160 7.17 7.76 4.50
N ILE A 161 6.52 6.63 4.75
CA ILE A 161 5.43 6.09 3.91
C ILE A 161 4.06 6.53 4.44
N LEU A 162 3.86 6.55 5.77
CA LEU A 162 2.60 6.96 6.41
C LEU A 162 2.08 8.32 5.91
N PRO A 163 2.89 9.40 5.82
CA PRO A 163 2.41 10.69 5.33
C PRO A 163 1.92 10.65 3.88
N GLN A 164 2.40 9.71 3.06
CA GLN A 164 1.98 9.55 1.66
C GLN A 164 0.74 8.68 1.51
N ILE A 165 0.46 7.82 2.50
CA ILE A 165 -0.79 7.05 2.59
C ILE A 165 -1.91 7.90 3.19
N GLU A 166 -1.61 8.75 4.17
CA GLU A 166 -2.56 9.66 4.82
C GLU A 166 -2.91 10.87 3.94
N GLN A 167 -2.03 11.25 3.00
CA GLN A 167 -2.30 12.32 2.03
C GLN A 167 -3.04 11.79 0.79
N LYS A 168 -4.35 11.54 0.91
CA LYS A 168 -5.28 11.58 -0.21
C LYS A 168 -6.70 11.92 0.21
#